data_AF-A0A2H9RQL2-F1
#
_entry.id   AF-A0A2H9RQL2-F1
#
_cell.length_a   1.000
_cell.length_b   1.000
_cell.length_c   1.000
_cell.angle_alpha   90.00
_cell.angle_beta   90.00
_cell.angle_gamma   90.00
#
_symmetry.space_group_name_H-M   'P 1'
#
loop_
_entity.id
_entity.type
_entity.pdbx_description
1 polymer ?
#
loop_
_entity_poly.entity_id
_entity_poly.type
_entity_poly.pdbx_seq_one_letter_code
_entity_poly.pdbx_strand_id
1 'polypeptide(L)'
;MTLTIKQLERDSTWKRSLGEKLGKIHFRKGNLHAECNPTTGICEIHRDKTDPHESISSLLKHMSESNGGKVVLGVIVVGILDQVLTGGAIRKSFLRI
;
A
#
# COMPACT_ATOMS: atom_id res chain seq x y z
N MET A 1 -6.98 10.27 -18.23
CA MET A 1 -5.82 11.16 -18.43
C MET A 1 -4.57 10.32 -18.24
N THR A 2 -3.62 10.42 -19.17
CA THR A 2 -2.43 9.56 -19.18
C THR A 2 -1.20 10.44 -18.97
N LEU A 3 -0.42 10.16 -17.92
CA LEU A 3 0.84 10.84 -17.63
C LEU A 3 2.01 9.87 -17.76
N THR A 4 3.23 10.39 -17.83
CA THR A 4 4.45 9.58 -17.82
C THR A 4 5.10 9.58 -16.44
N ILE A 5 5.89 8.55 -16.14
CA ILE A 5 6.68 8.48 -14.89
C ILE A 5 7.52 9.74 -14.70
N LYS A 6 8.22 10.20 -15.75
CA LYS A 6 9.06 11.41 -15.71
C LYS A 6 8.28 12.70 -15.44
N GLN A 7 6.99 12.74 -15.78
CA GLN A 7 6.14 13.89 -15.45
C GLN A 7 5.76 13.84 -13.97
N LEU A 8 5.39 12.67 -13.46
CA LEU A 8 5.04 12.48 -12.05
C LEU A 8 6.26 12.69 -11.13
N GLU A 9 7.46 12.26 -11.53
CA GLU A 9 8.69 12.47 -10.76
C GLU A 9 9.15 13.93 -10.71
N ARG A 10 8.77 14.74 -11.71
CA ARG A 10 9.05 16.18 -11.72
C ARG A 10 8.03 16.99 -10.92
N ASP A 11 6.83 16.47 -10.74
CA ASP A 11 5.79 17.12 -9.95
C ASP A 11 5.91 16.70 -8.47
N SER A 12 6.43 17.59 -7.63
CA SER A 12 6.64 17.36 -6.19
C SER A 12 5.36 17.06 -5.40
N THR A 13 4.18 17.30 -5.99
CA THR A 13 2.90 16.96 -5.37
C THR A 13 2.57 15.47 -5.48
N TRP A 14 3.26 14.73 -6.36
CA TRP A 14 3.18 13.28 -6.46
C TRP A 14 4.30 12.62 -5.68
N LYS A 15 3.94 11.68 -4.80
CA LYS A 15 4.89 10.90 -4.01
C LYS A 15 4.86 9.45 -4.44
N ARG A 16 6.03 8.81 -4.56
CA ARG A 16 6.09 7.35 -4.75
C ARG A 16 5.41 6.66 -3.56
N SER A 17 4.67 5.60 -3.87
CA SER A 17 3.92 4.81 -2.89
C SER A 17 4.04 3.32 -3.20
N LEU A 18 3.65 2.49 -2.24
CA LEU A 18 3.46 1.07 -2.46
C LEU A 18 2.02 0.80 -2.88
N GLY A 19 1.81 -0.24 -3.69
CA GLY A 19 0.50 -0.66 -4.15
C GLY A 19 0.44 -2.17 -4.36
N GLU A 20 -0.78 -2.70 -4.51
CA GLU A 20 -1.03 -4.15 -4.62
C GLU A 20 -0.42 -4.75 -5.90
N LYS A 21 -0.32 -3.96 -6.97
CA LYS A 21 0.30 -4.39 -8.23
C LYS A 21 1.81 -4.19 -8.16
N LEU A 22 2.49 -5.08 -7.44
CA LEU A 22 3.94 -5.01 -7.16
C LEU A 22 4.84 -4.83 -8.41
N GLY A 23 4.35 -5.18 -9.61
CA GLY A 23 5.05 -4.95 -10.88
C GLY A 23 4.84 -3.57 -11.52
N LYS A 24 4.04 -2.70 -10.90
CA LYS A 24 3.81 -1.31 -11.33
C LYS A 24 4.49 -0.34 -10.39
N ILE A 25 4.87 0.82 -10.93
CA ILE A 25 5.34 1.95 -10.12
C ILE A 25 4.13 2.77 -9.73
N HIS A 26 3.96 3.02 -8.43
CA HIS A 26 2.79 3.74 -7.92
C HIS A 26 3.16 5.14 -7.44
N PHE A 27 2.35 6.14 -7.81
CA PHE A 27 2.44 7.49 -7.26
C PHE A 27 1.11 7.93 -6.65
N ARG A 28 1.15 8.76 -5.61
CA ARG A 28 -0.04 9.31 -4.94
C ARG A 28 0.00 10.83 -4.83
N LYS A 29 -1.16 11.45 -4.96
CA LYS A 29 -1.42 12.88 -4.74
C LYS A 29 -2.80 13.02 -4.09
N GLY A 30 -2.83 12.98 -2.75
CA GLY A 30 -4.08 12.82 -1.99
C GLY A 30 -4.84 11.58 -2.45
N ASN A 31 -6.12 11.74 -2.80
CA ASN A 31 -6.99 10.67 -3.31
C ASN A 31 -6.67 10.24 -4.76
N LEU A 32 -5.70 10.85 -5.43
CA LEU A 32 -5.29 10.40 -6.77
C LEU A 32 -4.18 9.35 -6.64
N HIS A 33 -4.35 8.26 -7.38
CA HIS A 33 -3.41 7.15 -7.45
C HIS A 33 -3.05 6.93 -8.92
N ALA A 34 -1.75 6.95 -9.20
CA ALA A 34 -1.22 6.66 -10.52
C ALA A 34 -0.54 5.29 -10.50
N GLU A 35 -0.90 4.46 -11.47
CA GLU A 35 -0.31 3.16 -11.74
C GLU A 35 0.48 3.21 -13.04
N CYS A 36 1.80 3.14 -12.92
CA CYS A 36 2.70 3.25 -14.05
C CYS A 36 3.27 1.89 -14.45
N ASN A 37 3.24 1.60 -15.76
CA ASN A 37 3.96 0.48 -16.32
C ASN A 37 5.46 0.86 -16.43
N PRO A 38 6.38 0.14 -15.76
CA PRO A 38 7.80 0.47 -15.78
C PRO A 38 8.44 0.31 -17.16
N THR A 39 7.90 -0.57 -18.01
CA THR A 39 8.41 -0.85 -19.36
C THR A 39 8.04 0.25 -20.34
N THR A 40 6.79 0.70 -20.33
CA THR A 40 6.31 1.75 -21.28
C THR A 40 6.47 3.16 -20.72
N GLY A 41 6.63 3.31 -19.41
CA GLY A 41 6.68 4.59 -18.72
C GLY A 41 5.34 5.32 -18.63
N ILE A 42 4.25 4.67 -19.05
CA ILE A 42 2.89 5.21 -19.10
C ILE A 42 2.18 4.95 -17.78
N CYS A 43 1.51 5.98 -17.26
CA CYS A 43 0.75 5.97 -16.01
C CYS A 43 -0.75 6.17 -16.25
N GLU A 44 -1.53 5.27 -15.69
CA GLU A 44 -2.98 5.38 -15.57
C GLU A 44 -3.29 6.04 -14.23
N ILE A 45 -4.11 7.09 -14.25
CA ILE A 45 -4.50 7.82 -13.04
C ILE A 45 -5.94 7.49 -12.73
N HIS A 46 -6.17 6.99 -11.51
CA HIS A 46 -7.50 6.79 -10.96
C HIS A 46 -7.63 7.49 -9.61
N ARG A 47 -8.86 7.60 -9.14
CA ARG A 47 -9.19 8.20 -7.85
C ARG A 47 -9.54 7.10 -6.88
N ASP A 48 -8.79 7.00 -5.80
CA ASP A 48 -9.09 6.09 -4.71
C ASP A 48 -10.28 6.62 -3.91
N LYS A 49 -11.10 5.70 -3.41
CA LYS A 49 -12.25 6.04 -2.54
C LYS A 49 -11.79 6.63 -1.21
N THR A 50 -10.65 6.16 -0.71
CA THR A 50 -10.12 6.48 0.60
C THR A 50 -8.66 6.91 0.45
N ASP A 51 -8.29 8.08 0.99
CA ASP A 51 -6.89 8.53 1.00
C ASP A 51 -6.15 7.90 2.19
N PRO A 52 -5.23 6.95 1.95
CA PRO A 52 -4.53 6.26 3.04
C PRO A 52 -3.64 7.19 3.88
N HIS A 53 -3.36 8.43 3.44
CA HIS A 53 -2.49 9.36 4.15
C HIS A 53 -3.24 10.37 5.02
N GLU A 54 -4.57 10.39 4.98
CA GLU A 54 -5.38 11.30 5.79
C GLU A 54 -5.28 11.00 7.29
N SER A 55 -5.34 9.72 7.66
CA SER A 55 -5.28 9.25 9.05
C SER A 55 -5.00 7.76 9.12
N ILE A 56 -4.65 7.25 10.31
CA ILE A 56 -4.47 5.81 10.55
C ILE A 56 -5.75 5.03 10.25
N SER A 57 -6.92 5.56 10.64
CA SER A 57 -8.21 4.91 10.33
C SER A 57 -8.49 4.86 8.83
N SER A 58 -8.12 5.91 8.09
CA SER A 58 -8.21 5.95 6.64
C SER A 58 -7.28 4.93 5.98
N LEU A 59 -6.06 4.77 6.50
CA LEU A 59 -5.12 3.73 6.06
C LEU A 59 -5.70 2.32 6.25
N LEU A 60 -6.26 2.02 7.43
CA LEU A 60 -6.88 0.72 7.71
C LEU A 60 -8.07 0.46 6.78
N LYS A 61 -8.91 1.47 6.56
CA LYS A 61 -10.04 1.39 5.63
C LYS A 61 -9.56 1.13 4.21
N HIS A 62 -8.56 1.87 3.72
CA HIS A 62 -7.95 1.66 2.41
C HIS A 62 -7.36 0.25 2.27
N MET A 63 -6.64 -0.25 3.28
CA MET A 63 -6.14 -1.63 3.28
C MET A 63 -7.28 -2.66 3.23
N SER A 64 -8.40 -2.40 3.91
CA SER A 64 -9.56 -3.30 3.86
C SER A 64 -10.30 -3.30 2.50
N GLU A 65 -10.04 -2.34 1.62
CA GLU A 65 -10.68 -2.26 0.30
C GLU A 65 -10.05 -3.25 -0.71
N SER A 66 -8.83 -3.73 -0.48
CA SER A 66 -8.13 -4.68 -1.34
C SER A 66 -7.90 -6.04 -0.69
N ASN A 67 -7.77 -7.09 -1.51
CA ASN A 67 -7.48 -8.43 -0.99
C ASN A 67 -6.08 -8.49 -0.41
N GLY A 68 -5.09 -7.91 -1.08
CA GLY A 68 -3.73 -7.79 -0.55
C GLY A 68 -3.67 -7.00 0.77
N GLY A 69 -4.40 -5.89 0.87
CA GLY A 69 -4.43 -5.09 2.09
C GLY A 69 -5.11 -5.80 3.27
N LYS A 70 -6.17 -6.59 3.03
CA LYS A 70 -6.78 -7.46 4.06
C LYS A 70 -5.80 -8.50 4.60
N VAL A 71 -4.97 -9.10 3.75
CA VAL A 71 -3.95 -10.07 4.17
C VAL A 71 -2.92 -9.39 5.08
N VAL A 72 -2.42 -8.22 4.68
CA VAL A 72 -1.46 -7.44 5.49
C VAL A 72 -2.07 -7.06 6.84
N LEU A 73 -3.31 -6.59 6.86
CA LEU A 73 -4.04 -6.30 8.11
C LEU A 73 -4.16 -7.54 9.00
N GLY A 74 -4.53 -8.69 8.43
CA GLY A 74 -4.64 -9.96 9.17
C GLY A 74 -3.31 -10.36 9.82
N VAL A 75 -2.19 -10.27 9.09
CA VAL A 75 -0.86 -10.58 9.63
C VAL A 75 -0.47 -9.63 10.76
N ILE A 76 -0.74 -8.32 10.62
CA ILE A 76 -0.46 -7.33 11.67
C ILE A 76 -1.29 -7.64 12.93
N VAL A 77 -2.59 -7.87 12.77
CA VAL A 77 -3.49 -8.18 13.89
C VAL A 77 -3.06 -9.46 14.59
N VAL A 78 -2.80 -10.54 13.85
CA VAL A 78 -2.33 -11.82 14.41
C VAL A 78 -0.99 -11.63 15.12
N GLY A 79 -0.06 -10.87 14.55
CA GLY A 79 1.24 -10.60 15.18
C GLY A 79 1.13 -9.80 16.48
N ILE A 80 0.27 -8.79 16.52
CA ILE A 80 -0.02 -8.03 17.76
C ILE A 80 -0.69 -8.94 18.79
N LEU A 81 -1.66 -9.75 18.36
CA LEU A 81 -2.38 -10.66 19.25
C LEU A 81 -1.46 -11.73 19.84
N ASP A 82 -0.54 -12.30 19.04
CA ASP A 82 0.50 -13.21 19.49
C ASP A 82 1.42 -12.54 20.51
N GLN A 83 1.85 -11.30 20.24
CA GLN A 83 2.70 -10.53 21.15
C GLN A 83 2.03 -10.26 22.51
N VAL A 84 0.72 -9.99 22.52
CA VAL A 84 -0.06 -9.67 23.72
C VAL A 84 -0.48 -10.92 24.48
N LEU A 85 -1.00 -11.95 23.79
CA LEU A 85 -1.60 -13.13 24.43
C LEU A 85 -0.59 -14.23 24.74
N THR A 86 0.46 -14.38 23.92
CA THR A 86 1.42 -15.49 24.06
C THR A 86 2.86 -15.02 24.28
N GLY A 87 3.10 -13.69 24.31
CA GLY A 87 4.44 -13.13 24.41
C GLY A 87 5.30 -13.38 23.15
N GLY A 88 4.65 -13.59 21.99
CA GLY A 88 5.33 -13.87 20.72
C GLY A 88 5.76 -15.33 20.55
N ALA A 89 5.13 -16.26 21.28
CA ALA A 89 5.51 -17.68 21.28
C ALA A 89 5.23 -18.34 19.92
N ILE A 90 4.14 -17.97 19.23
CA ILE A 90 3.79 -18.55 17.92
C ILE A 90 4.85 -18.12 16.89
N ARG A 91 5.23 -16.84 16.86
CA ARG A 91 6.27 -16.36 15.94
C ARG A 91 7.64 -16.99 16.24
N LYS A 92 8.00 -17.16 17.52
CA LYS A 92 9.25 -17.85 17.93
C LYS A 92 9.26 -19.33 17.54
N SER A 93 8.11 -20.00 17.60
CA SER A 93 7.99 -21.40 17.20
C SER A 93 8.12 -21.60 15.68
N PHE A 94 7.64 -20.65 14.88
CA PHE A 94 7.77 -20.68 13.41
C PHE A 94 9.14 -20.23 12.90
N LEU A 95 9.84 -19.35 13.63
CA LEU A 95 11.18 -18.86 13.27
C LEU A 95 12.32 -19.73 13.81
N ARG A 96 12.02 -20.75 14.63
CA ARG A 96 12.96 -21.83 14.96
C ARG A 96 13.02 -22.80 13.78
N ILE A 97 13.80 -22.43 12.77
CA ILE A 97 14.45 -23.36 11.83
C ILE A 97 15.94 -23.33 12.17
#